data_AF-A0A5B6UYG5-F1
#
_entry.id   AF-A0A5B6UYG5-F1
#
_cell.length_a   1.000
_cell.length_b   1.000
_cell.length_c   1.000
_cell.angle_alpha   90.00
_cell.angle_beta   90.00
_cell.angle_gamma   90.00
#
_symmetry.space_group_name_H-M   'P 1'
#
loop_
_entity.id
_entity.type
_entity.pdbx_description
1 polymer ?
#
loop_
_entity_poly.entity_id
_entity_poly.type
_entity_poly.pdbx_seq_one_letter_code
_entity_poly.pdbx_strand_id
1 'polypeptide(L)'
;MDFINVTNIVLLPKTVQPLNMANFRPISLCTILYKISSKNVANRSQQAQSSFVPGCLISNNVLLAYEILHSLKQKRTKEKCLMALKLDMSKAYDRVE
;
A
#
# COMPACT_ATOMS: atom_id res chain seq x y z
N MET A 1 -29.93 -16.30 -5.92
CA MET A 1 -29.44 -14.92 -5.74
C MET A 1 -27.92 -14.94 -5.52
N ASP A 2 -27.19 -15.86 -6.17
CA ASP A 2 -25.88 -16.31 -5.66
C ASP A 2 -24.70 -15.96 -6.58
N PHE A 3 -24.98 -15.30 -7.72
CA PHE A 3 -23.95 -14.91 -8.70
C PHE A 3 -23.27 -13.57 -8.42
N ILE A 4 -23.73 -12.82 -7.41
CA ILE A 4 -23.27 -11.43 -7.20
C ILE A 4 -21.84 -11.36 -6.63
N ASN A 5 -21.40 -12.38 -5.89
CA ASN A 5 -20.10 -12.40 -5.20
C ASN A 5 -19.12 -13.47 -5.73
N VAL A 6 -19.21 -13.83 -7.01
CA VAL A 6 -18.20 -14.70 -7.62
C VAL A 6 -16.89 -13.92 -7.78
N THR A 7 -15.82 -14.44 -7.19
CA THR A 7 -14.47 -13.88 -7.34
C THR A 7 -13.64 -14.85 -8.15
N ASN A 8 -13.13 -14.41 -9.30
CA ASN A 8 -12.25 -15.23 -10.13
C ASN A 8 -10.79 -14.88 -9.83
N ILE A 9 -9.95 -15.87 -9.59
CA ILE A 9 -8.53 -15.65 -9.30
C ILE A 9 -7.73 -15.85 -10.58
N VAL A 10 -7.04 -14.79 -11.02
CA VAL A 10 -6.15 -14.82 -12.18
C VAL A 10 -4.70 -14.75 -11.69
N LEU A 11 -3.84 -15.63 -12.23
CA LEU A 11 -2.41 -15.64 -11.91
C LEU A 11 -1.65 -14.83 -12.96
N LEU A 12 -1.07 -13.69 -12.56
CA LEU A 12 -0.20 -12.91 -13.43
C LEU A 12 1.27 -13.29 -13.20
N PRO A 13 2.05 -13.56 -14.26
CA PRO A 13 3.48 -13.83 -14.12
C PRO A 13 4.25 -12.57 -13.72
N LYS A 14 5.17 -12.67 -12.74
CA LYS A 14 6.07 -11.58 -12.34
C LYS A 14 7.34 -11.51 -13.17
N THR A 15 7.72 -12.60 -13.84
CA THR A 15 8.94 -12.75 -14.62
C THR A 15 8.64 -13.40 -15.97
N VAL A 16 9.54 -13.22 -16.95
CA VAL A 16 9.35 -13.67 -18.35
C VAL A 16 9.17 -15.19 -18.45
N GLN A 17 9.81 -15.97 -17.58
CA GLN A 17 9.68 -17.43 -17.52
C GLN A 17 9.43 -17.87 -16.07
N PRO A 18 8.15 -17.97 -15.65
CA PRO A 18 7.82 -18.37 -14.30
C PRO A 18 7.91 -19.90 -14.14
N LEU A 19 8.96 -20.38 -13.47
CA LEU A 19 9.15 -21.81 -13.16
C LEU A 19 8.46 -22.24 -11.84
N ASN A 20 8.34 -21.34 -10.87
CA ASN A 20 7.79 -21.62 -9.54
C ASN A 20 6.50 -20.84 -9.29
N MET A 21 5.58 -21.42 -8.52
CA MET A 21 4.29 -20.80 -8.16
C MET A 21 4.47 -19.44 -7.44
N ALA A 22 5.57 -19.24 -6.71
CA ALA A 22 5.91 -17.97 -6.06
C ALA A 22 6.14 -16.80 -7.04
N ASN A 23 6.45 -17.10 -8.30
CA ASN A 23 6.66 -16.11 -9.36
C ASN A 23 5.36 -15.62 -9.98
N PHE A 24 4.21 -16.13 -9.54
CA PHE A 24 2.91 -15.60 -9.91
C PHE A 24 2.39 -14.64 -8.84
N ARG A 25 1.67 -13.62 -9.28
CA ARG A 25 0.88 -12.73 -8.43
C ARG A 25 -0.60 -13.09 -8.64
N PRO A 26 -1.31 -13.63 -7.64
CA PRO A 26 -2.75 -13.81 -7.74
C PRO A 26 -3.44 -12.45 -7.72
N ILE A 27 -4.43 -12.28 -8.60
CA ILE A 27 -5.33 -11.13 -8.62
C ILE A 27 -6.76 -11.65 -8.56
N SER A 28 -7.48 -11.22 -7.54
CA SER A 28 -8.91 -11.48 -7.39
C SER A 28 -9.71 -10.49 -8.25
N LEU A 29 -10.35 -11.00 -9.29
CA LEU A 29 -11.30 -10.26 -10.11
C LEU A 29 -12.70 -10.44 -9.51
N CYS A 30 -13.15 -9.41 -8.79
CA CYS A 30 -14.49 -9.35 -8.20
C CYS A 30 -15.49 -8.71 -9.18
N THR A 31 -16.78 -8.95 -8.95
CA THR A 31 -17.89 -8.33 -9.68
C THR A 31 -17.82 -6.79 -9.70
N ILE A 32 -18.29 -6.17 -10.79
CA ILE A 32 -18.30 -4.71 -10.97
C ILE A 32 -18.99 -3.98 -9.81
N LEU A 33 -20.10 -4.51 -9.29
CA LEU A 33 -20.83 -3.95 -8.16
C LEU A 33 -19.97 -3.84 -6.89
N TYR A 34 -19.23 -4.90 -6.56
CA TYR A 34 -18.28 -4.89 -5.45
C TYR A 34 -17.18 -3.84 -5.69
N LYS A 35 -16.66 -3.76 -6.92
CA LYS A 35 -15.61 -2.78 -7.28
C LYS A 35 -16.08 -1.33 -7.11
N ILE A 36 -17.34 -1.02 -7.43
CA ILE A 36 -17.93 0.31 -7.23
C ILE A 36 -18.02 0.62 -5.73
N SER A 37 -18.61 -0.28 -4.94
CA SER A 37 -18.76 -0.10 -3.49
C SER A 37 -17.40 0.07 -2.79
N SER A 38 -16.42 -0.78 -3.11
CA SER A 38 -15.06 -0.69 -2.56
C SER A 38 -14.34 0.60 -2.99
N LYS A 39 -14.56 1.09 -4.23
CA LYS A 39 -13.97 2.34 -4.69
C LYS A 39 -14.52 3.55 -3.92
N ASN A 40 -15.80 3.57 -3.60
CA ASN A 40 -16.41 4.64 -2.80
C ASN A 40 -15.83 4.68 -1.38
N VAL A 41 -15.72 3.51 -0.72
CA VAL A 41 -15.09 3.40 0.61
C VAL A 41 -13.63 3.83 0.56
N ALA A 42 -12.88 3.35 -0.44
CA ALA A 42 -11.49 3.73 -0.62
C ALA A 42 -11.35 5.25 -0.81
N ASN A 43 -12.23 5.88 -1.59
CA ASN A 43 -12.21 7.33 -1.83
C ASN A 43 -12.41 8.14 -0.55
N ARG A 44 -13.27 7.67 0.35
CA ARG A 44 -13.43 8.29 1.68
C ARG A 44 -12.19 8.14 2.55
N SER A 45 -11.48 7.01 2.45
CA SER A 45 -10.27 6.73 3.24
C SER A 45 -8.98 7.31 2.66
N GLN A 46 -9.00 7.90 1.46
CA GLN A 46 -7.81 8.51 0.83
C GLN A 46 -7.19 9.62 1.67
N GLN A 47 -8.00 10.38 2.43
CA GLN A 47 -7.50 11.45 3.29
C GLN A 47 -6.60 10.94 4.42
N ALA A 48 -6.77 9.68 4.84
CA ALA A 48 -6.00 9.09 5.93
C ALA A 48 -4.65 8.50 5.47
N GLN A 49 -4.42 8.36 4.17
CA GLN A 49 -3.21 7.73 3.63
C GLN A 49 -2.55 8.61 2.57
N SER A 50 -1.38 9.17 2.91
CA SER A 50 -0.63 10.11 2.07
C SER A 50 -0.33 9.59 0.66
N SER A 51 -0.17 8.28 0.45
CA SER A 51 0.09 7.68 -0.87
C SER A 51 -1.13 7.62 -1.80
N PHE A 52 -2.34 7.81 -1.27
CA PHE A 52 -3.59 7.72 -2.02
C PHE A 52 -4.28 9.08 -2.18
N VAL A 53 -3.64 10.17 -1.75
CA VAL A 53 -4.12 11.54 -1.97
C VAL A 53 -3.79 11.95 -3.42
N PRO A 54 -4.78 12.36 -4.23
CA PRO A 54 -4.52 12.91 -5.55
C PRO A 54 -3.55 14.09 -5.49
N GLY A 55 -2.46 14.04 -6.26
CA GLY A 55 -1.42 15.07 -6.25
C GLY A 55 -0.27 14.83 -5.24
N CYS A 56 -0.35 13.83 -4.36
CA CYS A 56 0.82 13.37 -3.60
C CYS A 56 1.69 12.46 -4.47
N LEU A 57 2.70 13.03 -5.10
CA LEU A 57 3.74 12.27 -5.79
C LEU A 57 4.62 11.55 -4.77
N ILE A 58 5.20 10.41 -5.16
CA ILE A 58 6.14 9.67 -4.32
C ILE A 58 7.33 10.53 -3.87
N SER A 59 7.71 11.51 -4.70
CA SER A 59 8.72 12.51 -4.42
C SER A 59 8.42 13.34 -3.16
N ASN A 60 7.16 13.66 -2.89
CA ASN A 60 6.77 14.42 -1.70
C ASN A 60 7.04 13.61 -0.42
N ASN A 61 6.77 12.30 -0.46
CA ASN A 61 7.04 11.40 0.66
C ASN A 61 8.55 11.21 0.89
N VAL A 62 9.33 11.17 -0.19
CA VAL A 62 10.80 11.15 -0.10
C VAL A 62 11.33 12.45 0.50
N LEU A 63 10.85 13.61 0.04
CA LEU A 63 11.24 14.91 0.58
C LEU A 63 10.90 15.01 2.08
N LEU A 64 9.69 14.62 2.48
CA LEU A 64 9.27 14.58 3.88
C LEU A 64 10.17 13.67 4.72
N ALA A 65 10.53 12.49 4.20
CA ALA A 65 11.45 11.59 4.89
C ALA A 65 12.85 12.21 5.07
N TYR A 66 13.34 12.96 4.07
CA TYR A 66 14.58 13.72 4.18
C TYR A 66 14.50 14.82 5.23
N GLU A 67 13.41 15.58 5.29
CA GLU A 67 13.19 16.62 6.30
C GLU A 67 13.14 16.05 7.72
N ILE A 68 12.45 14.92 7.90
CA ILE A 68 12.42 14.19 9.17
C ILE A 68 13.85 13.77 9.54
N LEU A 69 14.56 13.07 8.65
CA LEU A 69 15.93 12.61 8.92
C LEU A 69 16.88 13.78 9.24
N HIS A 70 16.75 14.89 8.52
CA HIS A 70 17.54 16.10 8.76
C HIS A 70 17.24 16.72 10.12
N SER A 71 15.96 16.82 10.48
CA SER A 71 15.51 17.30 11.79
C SER A 71 16.00 16.42 12.94
N LEU A 72 16.02 15.10 12.74
CA LEU A 72 16.57 14.14 13.70
C LEU A 72 18.08 14.33 13.89
N LYS A 73 18.84 14.56 12.80
CA LYS A 73 20.28 14.83 12.86
C LYS A 73 20.59 16.11 13.63
N GLN A 74 19.84 17.19 13.39
CA GLN A 74 20.06 18.47 14.10
C GLN A 74 19.68 18.41 15.58
N LYS A 75 18.62 17.66 15.93
CA LYS A 75 18.11 17.60 17.31
C LYS A 75 18.83 16.57 18.18
N ARG A 76 19.66 15.69 17.60
CA ARG A 76 20.50 14.72 18.33
C ARG A 76 21.46 15.35 19.34
N THR A 77 21.79 16.63 19.17
CA THR A 77 22.69 17.39 20.06
C THR A 77 21.97 18.04 21.25
N LYS A 78 20.62 18.06 21.24
CA LYS A 78 19.80 18.60 22.35
C LYS A 78 19.29 17.45 23.22
N GLU A 79 19.01 17.68 24.50
CA GLU A 79 18.56 16.66 25.50
C GLU A 79 17.40 15.75 25.07
N LYS A 80 16.67 16.06 23.99
CA LYS A 80 15.58 15.24 23.46
C LYS A 80 16.05 14.45 22.23
N CYS A 81 16.40 13.18 22.45
CA CYS A 81 16.66 12.23 21.37
C CYS A 81 15.34 11.88 20.65
N LEU A 82 15.26 12.17 19.35
CA LEU A 82 14.15 11.77 18.50
C LEU A 82 14.55 10.52 17.70
N MET A 83 13.61 9.59 17.51
CA MET A 83 13.82 8.34 16.78
C MET A 83 12.85 8.24 15.59
N ALA A 84 13.34 7.80 14.44
CA ALA A 84 12.48 7.35 13.33
C ALA A 84 12.33 5.84 13.37
N LEU A 85 11.10 5.36 13.21
CA LEU A 85 10.79 3.93 13.09
C LEU A 85 10.22 3.68 11.69
N LYS A 86 10.88 2.80 10.93
CA LYS A 86 10.36 2.33 9.64
C LYS A 86 9.62 1.01 9.87
N LEU A 87 8.32 1.02 9.60
CA LEU A 87 7.48 -0.18 9.66
C LEU A 87 7.17 -0.64 8.22
N ASP A 88 7.43 -1.91 7.93
CA ASP A 88 7.13 -2.55 6.65
C ASP A 88 6.29 -3.81 6.91
N MET A 89 5.15 -3.93 6.22
CA MET A 89 4.20 -5.04 6.41
C MET A 89 4.30 -6.03 5.26
N SER A 90 4.86 -7.21 5.54
CA SER A 90 4.90 -8.30 4.57
C SER A 90 3.48 -8.76 4.23
N LYS A 91 3.15 -8.83 2.94
CA LYS A 91 1.83 -9.23 2.43
C LYS A 91 0.67 -8.48 3.12
N ALA A 92 0.78 -7.15 3.21
CA ALA A 92 -0.16 -6.30 3.94
C ALA A 92 -1.65 -6.52 3.61
N TYR A 93 -1.97 -6.93 2.37
CA TYR A 93 -3.36 -7.20 1.95
C TYR A 93 -3.82 -8.64 2.19
N ASP A 94 -2.90 -9.60 2.35
CA ASP A 94 -3.23 -11.01 2.57
C ASP A 94 -3.32 -11.36 4.07
N ARG A 95 -2.78 -10.50 4.94
CA ARG A 95 -2.65 -10.71 6.40
C ARG A 95 -3.64 -9.87 7.22
N VAL A 96 -4.84 -9.65 6.69
CA VAL A 96 -5.91 -8.98 7.46
C VAL A 96 -6.48 -10.00 8.43
N GLU A 97 -6.18 -9.82 9.72
CA GLU A 97 -6.87 -10.49 10.85
C GLU A 97 -8.07 -9.67 11.33
#